data_AF-A0A942UX05-F1
#
_entry.id   AF-A0A942UX05-F1
#
_cell.length_a   1.000
_cell.length_b   1.000
_cell.length_c   1.000
_cell.angle_alpha   90.00
_cell.angle_beta   90.00
_cell.angle_gamma   90.00
#
_symmetry.space_group_name_H-M   'P 1'
#
loop_
_entity.id
_entity.type
_entity.pdbx_description
1 polymer ?
#
loop_
_entity_poly.entity_id
_entity_poly.type
_entity_poly.pdbx_seq_one_letter_code
_entity_poly.pdbx_strand_id
1 'polypeptide(L)'
;MIKKILVLLMLFTILVFFMITISDFNINTYTKDYLLENGYKETGSQNLITAVYLDYRLYDSIFEAGVLLVTVSGIIFMSKKDDEVL
;
A
#
# COMPACT_ATOMS: atom_id res chain seq x y z
N MET A 1 26.06 22.72 -6.90
CA MET A 1 26.21 21.50 -7.72
C MET A 1 26.54 20.27 -6.88
N ILE A 2 27.44 20.36 -5.90
CA ILE A 2 27.79 19.28 -4.95
C ILE A 2 26.57 18.60 -4.30
N LYS A 3 25.57 19.38 -3.80
CA LYS A 3 24.39 18.82 -3.12
C LYS A 3 23.53 17.95 -4.04
N LYS A 4 23.37 18.34 -5.31
CA LYS A 4 22.61 17.57 -6.31
C LYS A 4 23.32 16.27 -6.67
N ILE A 5 24.64 16.32 -6.79
CA ILE A 5 25.50 15.15 -7.03
C ILE A 5 25.42 14.19 -5.84
N LEU A 6 25.44 14.70 -4.61
CA LEU A 6 25.33 13.89 -3.39
C LEU A 6 23.96 13.21 -3.28
N VAL A 7 22.87 13.92 -3.60
CA VAL A 7 21.52 13.32 -3.65
C VAL A 7 21.43 12.24 -4.73
N LEU A 8 21.98 12.49 -5.93
CA LEU A 8 22.03 11.49 -7.00
C LEU A 8 22.79 10.24 -6.60
N LEU A 9 23.94 10.41 -5.93
CA LEU A 9 24.75 9.31 -5.44
C LEU A 9 24.02 8.50 -4.37
N MET A 10 23.28 9.16 -3.48
CA MET A 10 22.45 8.51 -2.46
C MET A 10 21.27 7.72 -3.07
N LEU A 11 20.61 8.29 -4.07
CA LEU A 11 19.53 7.59 -4.78
C LEU A 11 20.06 6.38 -5.56
N PHE A 12 21.24 6.52 -6.17
CA PHE A 12 21.89 5.45 -6.90
C PHE A 12 22.30 4.30 -5.99
N THR A 13 22.86 4.58 -4.81
CA THR A 13 23.20 3.53 -3.84
C THR A 13 21.96 2.81 -3.32
N ILE A 14 20.86 3.52 -3.03
CA ILE A 14 19.59 2.91 -2.65
C ILE A 14 19.06 1.99 -3.77
N LEU A 15 19.12 2.44 -5.02
CA LEU A 15 18.69 1.65 -6.18
C LEU A 15 19.52 0.36 -6.33
N VAL A 16 20.85 0.46 -6.24
CA VAL A 16 21.75 -0.69 -6.31
C VAL A 16 21.47 -1.68 -5.19
N PHE A 17 21.28 -1.19 -3.96
CA PHE A 17 20.95 -2.03 -2.82
C PHE A 17 19.60 -2.76 -2.99
N PHE A 18 18.60 -2.06 -3.52
CA PHE A 18 17.30 -2.64 -3.86
C PHE A 18 17.42 -3.76 -4.90
N MET A 19 18.21 -3.55 -5.96
CA MET A 19 18.45 -4.54 -7.01
C MET A 19 19.16 -5.80 -6.48
N ILE A 20 20.13 -5.65 -5.58
CA ILE A 20 20.79 -6.79 -4.94
C ILE A 20 19.77 -7.58 -4.10
N THR A 21 18.95 -6.87 -3.33
CA THR A 21 17.95 -7.50 -2.44
C THR A 21 16.90 -8.30 -3.22
N ILE A 22 16.44 -7.80 -4.36
CA ILE A 22 15.40 -8.49 -5.14
C ILE A 22 15.93 -9.73 -5.89
N SER A 23 17.23 -9.78 -6.17
CA SER A 23 17.85 -10.91 -6.88
C SER A 23 17.80 -12.22 -6.08
N ASP A 24 17.77 -12.15 -4.74
CA ASP A 24 17.72 -13.32 -3.85
C ASP A 24 16.28 -13.65 -3.40
N PHE A 25 15.27 -13.09 -4.06
CA PHE A 25 13.88 -13.28 -3.65
C PHE A 25 13.37 -14.69 -4.00
N ASN A 26 13.30 -15.56 -3.00
CA ASN A 26 12.65 -16.87 -3.12
C ASN A 26 11.14 -16.74 -2.89
N ILE A 27 10.34 -17.05 -3.91
CA ILE A 27 8.88 -16.91 -3.85
C ILE A 27 8.30 -18.09 -3.06
N ASN A 28 7.83 -17.82 -1.84
CA ASN A 28 7.02 -18.77 -1.10
C ASN A 28 5.59 -18.77 -1.67
N THR A 29 5.15 -19.89 -2.27
CA THR A 29 3.81 -20.01 -2.85
C THR A 29 2.75 -20.50 -1.87
N TYR A 30 3.13 -20.92 -0.65
CA TYR A 30 2.22 -21.54 0.31
C TYR A 30 0.95 -20.72 0.56
N THR A 31 1.08 -19.41 0.81
CA THR A 31 -0.07 -18.53 1.08
C THR A 31 -0.98 -18.42 -0.14
N LYS A 32 -0.41 -18.32 -1.34
CA LYS A 32 -1.17 -18.28 -2.60
C LYS A 32 -1.95 -19.58 -2.77
N ASP A 33 -1.29 -20.71 -2.59
CA ASP A 33 -1.89 -22.03 -2.80
C ASP A 33 -2.99 -22.29 -1.75
N TYR A 34 -2.75 -21.93 -0.49
CA TYR A 34 -3.76 -21.99 0.58
C TYR A 34 -5.01 -21.17 0.24
N LEU A 35 -4.83 -19.93 -0.21
CA LEU A 35 -5.94 -19.04 -0.56
C LEU A 35 -6.73 -19.55 -1.77
N LEU A 36 -6.05 -20.14 -2.76
CA LEU A 36 -6.70 -20.74 -3.93
C LEU A 36 -7.56 -21.94 -3.54
N GLU A 37 -7.08 -22.79 -2.62
CA GLU A 37 -7.78 -24.00 -2.21
C GLU A 37 -8.92 -23.72 -1.22
N ASN A 38 -8.73 -22.79 -0.28
CA ASN A 38 -9.64 -22.59 0.86
C ASN A 38 -10.46 -21.30 0.77
N GLY A 39 -10.06 -20.33 -0.05
CA GLY A 39 -10.65 -18.99 -0.08
C GLY A 39 -12.17 -18.97 -0.22
N TYR A 40 -12.72 -19.72 -1.17
CA TYR A 40 -14.18 -19.81 -1.34
C TYR A 40 -14.87 -20.50 -0.16
N LYS A 41 -14.26 -21.56 0.40
CA LYS A 41 -14.84 -22.33 1.50
C LYS A 41 -14.90 -21.53 2.80
N GLU A 42 -13.89 -20.70 3.06
CA GLU A 42 -13.77 -19.91 4.28
C GLU A 42 -14.57 -18.60 4.23
N THR A 43 -14.66 -17.97 3.05
CA THR A 43 -15.26 -16.63 2.90
C THR A 43 -16.60 -16.62 2.16
N GLY A 44 -16.91 -17.67 1.40
CA GLY A 44 -18.06 -17.71 0.50
C GLY A 44 -17.92 -16.82 -0.74
N SER A 45 -16.82 -16.08 -0.90
CA SER A 45 -16.61 -15.20 -2.05
C SER A 45 -16.03 -15.96 -3.24
N GLN A 46 -16.70 -15.87 -4.39
CA GLN A 46 -16.19 -16.41 -5.66
C GLN A 46 -14.98 -15.63 -6.19
N ASN A 47 -14.84 -14.36 -5.79
CA ASN A 47 -13.71 -13.53 -6.18
C ASN A 47 -12.66 -13.53 -5.07
N LEU A 48 -11.60 -14.30 -5.26
CA LEU A 48 -10.53 -14.45 -4.27
C LEU A 48 -9.87 -13.11 -3.90
N ILE A 49 -9.82 -12.16 -4.83
CA ILE A 49 -9.25 -10.82 -4.55
C ILE A 49 -10.11 -10.09 -3.52
N THR A 50 -11.44 -10.16 -3.67
CA THR A 50 -12.36 -9.56 -2.69
C THR A 50 -12.31 -10.28 -1.34
N ALA A 51 -12.17 -11.60 -1.34
CA ALA A 51 -11.98 -12.39 -0.13
C ALA A 51 -10.73 -11.94 0.63
N VAL A 52 -9.63 -11.67 -0.08
CA VAL A 52 -8.39 -11.17 0.53
C VAL A 52 -8.60 -9.78 1.14
N TYR A 53 -9.24 -8.85 0.45
CA TYR A 53 -9.44 -7.49 0.96
C TYR A 53 -10.43 -7.41 2.13
N LEU A 54 -11.54 -8.15 2.05
CA LEU A 54 -12.68 -7.96 2.95
C LEU A 54 -12.78 -9.01 4.06
N ASP A 55 -12.15 -10.17 3.91
CA ASP A 55 -12.17 -11.22 4.94
C ASP A 55 -10.78 -11.40 5.56
N TYR A 56 -9.77 -11.76 4.77
CA TYR A 56 -8.44 -12.08 5.31
C TYR A 56 -7.66 -10.85 5.78
N ARG A 57 -7.78 -9.71 5.07
CA ARG A 57 -7.04 -8.47 5.33
C ARG A 57 -7.98 -7.27 5.54
N LEU A 58 -9.13 -7.52 6.15
CA LEU A 58 -10.16 -6.51 6.40
C LEU A 58 -9.61 -5.22 7.04
N TYR A 59 -8.71 -5.34 8.02
CA TYR A 59 -8.15 -4.17 8.70
C TYR A 59 -7.35 -3.26 7.77
N ASP A 60 -6.59 -3.82 6.82
CA ASP A 60 -5.82 -3.01 5.87
C ASP A 60 -6.76 -2.17 4.99
N SER A 61 -7.87 -2.75 4.53
CA SER A 61 -8.87 -2.04 3.72
C SER A 61 -9.70 -1.04 4.53
N ILE A 62 -10.03 -1.34 5.79
CA ILE A 62 -10.69 -0.38 6.69
C ILE A 62 -9.79 0.84 6.93
N PHE A 63 -8.49 0.62 7.16
CA PHE A 63 -7.56 1.73 7.37
C PHE A 63 -7.26 2.49 6.07
N GLU A 64 -7.24 1.85 4.90
CA GLU A 64 -7.16 2.55 3.62
C GLU A 64 -8.35 3.51 3.43
N ALA A 65 -9.58 3.03 3.67
CA ALA A 65 -10.77 3.88 3.64
C ALA A 65 -10.73 4.98 4.71
N GLY A 66 -10.20 4.67 5.90
CA GLY A 66 -10.01 5.64 6.98
C GLY A 66 -9.03 6.75 6.61
N VAL A 67 -7.90 6.42 5.95
CA VAL A 67 -6.95 7.42 5.46
C VAL A 67 -7.62 8.31 4.42
N LEU A 68 -8.35 7.74 3.45
CA LEU A 68 -9.10 8.53 2.46
C LEU A 68 -10.11 9.47 3.13
N LEU A 69 -10.86 8.98 4.12
CA LEU A 69 -11.82 9.79 4.87
C LEU A 69 -11.14 10.96 5.58
N VAL A 70 -10.03 10.71 6.29
CA VAL A 70 -9.26 11.75 6.99
C VAL A 70 -8.67 12.75 6.00
N THR A 71 -8.14 12.29 4.86
CA THR A 71 -7.59 13.17 3.82
C THR A 71 -8.66 14.09 3.25
N VAL A 72 -9.81 13.55 2.84
CA VAL A 72 -10.92 14.36 2.29
C VAL A 72 -11.46 15.33 3.33
N SER A 73 -11.63 14.89 4.58
CA SER A 73 -12.07 15.75 5.69
C SER A 73 -11.09 16.89 5.94
N GLY A 74 -9.78 16.61 5.91
CA GLY A 74 -8.74 17.62 6.06
C GLY A 74 -8.72 18.65 4.93
N ILE A 75 -8.92 18.21 3.68
CA ILE A 75 -9.01 19.10 2.51
C ILE A 75 -10.21 20.03 2.65
N ILE A 76 -11.39 19.51 3.00
CA ILE A 76 -12.61 20.33 3.18
C ILE A 76 -12.42 21.33 4.31
N PHE A 77 -11.84 20.91 5.43
CA PHE A 77 -11.58 21.79 6.58
C PHE A 77 -10.64 22.93 6.21
N MET A 78 -9.54 22.65 5.51
CA MET A 78 -8.60 23.68 5.07
C MET A 78 -9.25 24.61 4.04
N SER A 79 -9.99 24.07 3.07
CA SER A 79 -10.66 24.87 2.03
C SER A 79 -11.65 25.87 2.61
N LYS A 80 -12.40 25.51 3.66
CA LYS A 80 -13.34 26.45 4.31
C LYS A 80 -12.64 27.58 5.06
N LYS A 81 -11.45 27.34 5.59
CA LYS A 81 -10.68 28.35 6.32
C LYS A 81 -10.17 29.46 5.40
N ASP A 82 -9.90 29.16 4.12
CA ASP A 82 -9.46 30.17 3.16
C ASP A 82 -10.61 31.10 2.74
N ASP A 83 -11.87 30.64 2.78
CA ASP A 83 -13.06 31.45 2.46
C ASP A 83 -13.45 32.44 3.58
N GLU A 84 -13.08 32.19 4.85
CA GLU A 84 -13.35 33.09 5.99
C GLU A 84 -12.32 34.22 6.17
N VAL A 85 -11.21 34.18 5.42
CA VAL A 85 -10.10 35.16 5.52
C VAL A 85 -10.15 36.23 4.42
N LEU A 86 -11.15 36.17 3.51
CA LEU A 86 -11.50 37.21 2.54
C LEU A 86 -12.73 38.00 2.99
#